data_AF-S7Q4D3-F1
#
_entry.id   AF-S7Q4D3-F1
#
_cell.length_a   1.000
_cell.length_b   1.000
_cell.length_c   1.000
_cell.angle_alpha   90.00
_cell.angle_beta   90.00
_cell.angle_gamma   90.00
#
_symmetry.space_group_name_H-M   'P 1'
#
loop_
_entity.id
_entity.type
_entity.pdbx_description
1 polymer ?
#
loop_
_entity_poly.entity_id
_entity_poly.type
_entity_poly.pdbx_seq_one_letter_code
_entity_poly.pdbx_strand_id
1 'polypeptide(L)'
;AVLHGPPGTGKTLTAEAVAEYLKRPLYMVGSSELPSESSLLERSLRSILKAATAWDAVLLIDEADVYLERRSLHELSRNALVSVALRVLEYHRGVLFLTTNRIKNFDDAFLSRFSIGTTIILSYTKM
;
A
#
# COMPACT_ATOMS: atom_id res chain seq x y z
N ALA A 1 -1.41 -7.51 -1.33
CA ALA A 1 -0.45 -8.01 -0.33
C ALA A 1 0.28 -6.83 0.30
N VAL A 2 0.74 -6.96 1.54
CA VAL A 2 1.48 -5.89 2.26
C VAL A 2 2.92 -6.32 2.41
N LEU A 3 3.86 -5.51 1.89
CA LEU A 3 5.30 -5.76 1.96
C LEU A 3 5.91 -4.88 3.05
N HIS A 4 6.56 -5.49 4.03
CA HIS A 4 7.10 -4.76 5.17
C HIS A 4 8.52 -5.21 5.53
N GLY A 5 9.33 -4.29 6.06
CA GLY A 5 10.71 -4.55 6.47
C GLY A 5 11.54 -3.27 6.55
N PRO A 6 12.78 -3.31 7.04
CA PRO A 6 13.71 -2.18 6.99
C PRO A 6 13.88 -1.57 5.58
N PRO A 7 14.24 -0.28 5.45
CA PRO A 7 14.60 0.28 4.14
C PRO A 7 15.75 -0.51 3.51
N GLY A 8 15.74 -0.65 2.18
CA GLY A 8 16.77 -1.40 1.44
C GLY A 8 16.55 -2.93 1.34
N THR A 9 15.44 -3.48 1.84
CA THR A 9 15.15 -4.93 1.77
C THR A 9 14.45 -5.40 0.48
N GLY A 10 14.45 -4.57 -0.57
CA GLY A 10 13.88 -4.95 -1.87
C GLY A 10 12.34 -5.05 -1.92
N LYS A 11 11.61 -4.31 -1.07
CA LYS A 11 10.13 -4.27 -1.12
C LYS A 11 9.62 -3.79 -2.49
N THR A 12 10.14 -2.66 -2.96
CA THR A 12 9.84 -2.11 -4.30
C THR A 12 10.29 -3.08 -5.41
N LEU A 13 11.50 -3.63 -5.31
CA LEU A 13 12.03 -4.65 -6.23
C LEU A 13 11.12 -5.89 -6.32
N THR A 14 10.46 -6.27 -5.23
CA THR A 14 9.53 -7.41 -5.23
C THR A 14 8.29 -7.09 -6.06
N ALA A 15 7.75 -5.88 -5.94
CA ALA A 15 6.60 -5.45 -6.75
C ALA A 15 6.97 -5.36 -8.23
N GLU A 16 8.17 -4.87 -8.55
CA GLU A 16 8.73 -4.86 -9.91
C GLU A 16 8.85 -6.27 -10.48
N ALA A 17 9.47 -7.20 -9.74
CA ALA A 17 9.62 -8.59 -10.17
C ALA A 17 8.26 -9.27 -10.41
N VAL A 18 7.26 -8.99 -9.57
CA VAL A 18 5.89 -9.52 -9.77
C VAL A 18 5.24 -8.90 -11.00
N ALA A 19 5.39 -7.60 -11.23
CA ALA A 19 4.87 -6.94 -12.41
C ALA A 19 5.48 -7.51 -13.70
N GLU A 20 6.80 -7.72 -13.71
CA GLU A 20 7.53 -8.34 -14.81
C GLU A 20 7.06 -9.79 -15.05
N TYR A 21 6.95 -10.59 -13.99
CA TYR A 21 6.47 -11.97 -14.06
C TYR A 21 5.04 -12.05 -14.63
N LEU A 22 4.17 -11.13 -14.23
CA LEU A 22 2.79 -11.04 -14.71
C LEU A 22 2.68 -10.38 -16.10
N LYS A 23 3.78 -9.85 -16.65
CA LYS A 23 3.83 -9.05 -17.89
C LYS A 23 2.85 -7.88 -17.88
N ARG A 24 2.74 -7.22 -16.73
CA ARG A 24 1.84 -6.08 -16.49
C ARG A 24 2.67 -4.85 -16.12
N PRO A 25 2.25 -3.64 -16.50
CA PRO A 25 2.94 -2.44 -16.07
C PRO A 25 2.89 -2.30 -14.56
N LEU A 26 3.96 -1.78 -13.95
CA LEU A 26 3.97 -1.37 -12.55
C LEU A 26 3.53 0.10 -12.48
N TYR A 27 2.44 0.37 -11.77
CA TYR A 27 2.03 1.73 -11.44
C TYR A 27 2.41 2.02 -9.99
N MET A 28 3.42 2.86 -9.79
CA MET A 28 3.88 3.29 -8.48
C MET A 28 3.25 4.62 -8.08
N VAL A 29 2.81 4.71 -6.83
CA VAL A 29 2.29 5.94 -6.22
C VAL A 29 3.02 6.15 -4.90
N GLY A 30 3.69 7.31 -4.77
CA GLY A 30 4.35 7.72 -3.55
C GLY A 30 3.39 8.38 -2.55
N SER A 31 3.79 8.38 -1.28
CA SER A 31 3.05 9.03 -0.19
C SER A 31 2.81 10.54 -0.43
N SER A 32 3.73 11.22 -1.11
CA SER A 32 3.63 12.66 -1.45
C SER A 32 2.54 12.98 -2.48
N GLU A 33 2.07 12.00 -3.25
CA GLU A 33 1.04 12.19 -4.29
C GLU A 33 -0.38 12.07 -3.72
N LEU A 34 -0.51 11.62 -2.48
CA LEU A 34 -1.78 11.42 -1.82
C LEU A 34 -2.16 12.69 -1.02
N PRO A 35 -3.41 13.18 -1.12
CA PRO A 35 -3.84 14.34 -0.34
C PRO A 35 -4.07 14.02 1.15
N SER A 36 -3.80 14.99 2.02
CA SER A 36 -4.05 14.91 3.47
C SER A 36 -5.50 15.18 3.87
N GLU A 37 -6.40 15.46 2.92
CA GLU A 37 -7.83 15.69 3.16
C GLU A 37 -8.66 14.49 2.71
N SER A 38 -9.60 14.02 3.54
CA SER A 38 -10.30 12.75 3.33
C SER A 38 -11.13 12.70 2.04
N SER A 39 -11.78 13.80 1.68
CA SER A 39 -12.58 13.93 0.46
C SER A 39 -11.70 13.92 -0.81
N LEU A 40 -10.55 14.59 -0.76
CA LEU A 40 -9.58 14.64 -1.85
C LEU A 40 -8.84 13.30 -2.00
N LEU A 41 -8.48 12.67 -0.88
CA LEU A 41 -7.87 11.36 -0.84
C LEU A 41 -8.78 10.30 -1.47
N GLU A 42 -10.07 10.30 -1.15
CA GLU A 42 -11.03 9.37 -1.77
C GLU A 42 -11.05 9.53 -3.30
N ARG A 43 -11.11 10.77 -3.80
CA ARG A 43 -11.12 11.04 -5.25
C ARG A 43 -9.80 10.63 -5.91
N SER A 44 -8.66 10.97 -5.31
CA SER A 44 -7.33 10.64 -5.83
C SER A 44 -7.13 9.13 -5.91
N LEU A 45 -7.38 8.41 -4.81
CA LEU A 45 -7.29 6.95 -4.77
C LEU A 45 -8.23 6.30 -5.79
N ARG A 46 -9.48 6.76 -5.92
CA ARG A 46 -10.40 6.22 -6.94
C ARG A 46 -9.86 6.41 -8.36
N SER A 47 -9.23 7.55 -8.65
CA SER A 47 -8.61 7.82 -9.94
C SER A 47 -7.44 6.87 -10.21
N ILE A 48 -6.54 6.74 -9.23
CA ILE A 48 -5.38 5.82 -9.28
C ILE A 48 -5.84 4.38 -9.50
N LEU A 49 -6.80 3.91 -8.70
CA LEU A 49 -7.33 2.55 -8.81
C LEU A 49 -7.99 2.29 -10.16
N LYS A 50 -8.69 3.28 -10.70
CA LYS A 50 -9.33 3.19 -12.02
C LYS A 50 -8.29 3.11 -13.13
N ALA A 51 -7.23 3.92 -13.07
CA ALA A 51 -6.12 3.87 -14.02
C ALA A 51 -5.38 2.53 -13.96
N ALA A 52 -5.05 2.06 -12.75
CA ALA A 52 -4.43 0.75 -12.54
C ALA A 52 -5.28 -0.39 -13.12
N THR A 53 -6.60 -0.35 -12.90
CA THR A 53 -7.52 -1.34 -13.46
C THR A 53 -7.60 -1.25 -14.99
N ALA A 54 -7.66 -0.03 -15.54
CA ALA A 54 -7.76 0.17 -16.99
C ALA A 54 -6.52 -0.32 -17.74
N TRP A 55 -5.35 -0.26 -17.12
CA TRP A 55 -4.08 -0.73 -17.69
C TRP A 55 -3.73 -2.17 -17.30
N ASP A 56 -4.60 -2.85 -16.55
CA ASP A 56 -4.30 -4.14 -15.92
C ASP A 56 -2.94 -4.12 -15.18
N ALA A 57 -2.64 -3.01 -14.52
CA ALA A 57 -1.36 -2.74 -13.88
C ALA A 57 -1.26 -3.40 -12.50
N VAL A 58 -0.03 -3.74 -12.10
CA VAL A 58 0.30 -3.97 -10.70
C VAL A 58 0.41 -2.60 -10.03
N LEU A 59 -0.40 -2.35 -9.00
CA LEU A 59 -0.37 -1.10 -8.25
C LEU A 59 0.53 -1.24 -7.03
N LEU A 60 1.49 -0.33 -6.88
CA LEU A 60 2.33 -0.19 -5.70
C LEU A 60 2.05 1.16 -5.04
N ILE A 61 1.66 1.15 -3.77
CA ILE A 61 1.61 2.36 -2.94
C ILE A 61 2.78 2.29 -1.97
N ASP A 62 3.76 3.16 -2.17
CA ASP A 62 4.97 3.22 -1.37
C ASP A 62 4.78 4.15 -0.16
N GLU A 63 5.39 3.81 0.97
CA GLU A 63 5.30 4.58 2.23
C GLU A 63 3.85 4.84 2.67
N ALA A 64 3.00 3.82 2.52
CA ALA A 64 1.59 3.93 2.89
C ALA A 64 1.38 4.14 4.40
N ASP A 65 2.42 3.93 5.22
CA ASP A 65 2.38 4.21 6.65
C ASP A 65 2.09 5.67 6.98
N VAL A 66 2.44 6.64 6.14
CA VAL A 66 2.07 8.05 6.36
C VAL A 66 0.54 8.23 6.46
N TYR A 67 -0.22 7.41 5.72
CA TYR A 67 -1.69 7.45 5.71
C TYR A 67 -2.34 6.41 6.62
N LEU A 68 -1.60 5.34 6.94
CA LEU A 68 -2.10 4.18 7.66
C LEU A 68 -1.66 4.15 9.13
N GLU A 69 -0.92 5.16 9.58
CA GLU A 69 -0.43 5.23 10.95
C GLU A 69 -1.57 5.22 11.98
N ARG A 70 -1.38 4.45 13.05
CA ARG A 70 -2.29 4.20 14.18
C ARG A 70 -3.23 5.35 14.50
N ARG A 71 -4.52 5.03 14.54
CA ARG A 71 -5.59 5.91 15.02
C ARG A 71 -5.18 6.55 16.35
N SER A 72 -5.19 7.88 16.40
CA SER A 72 -5.09 8.58 17.67
C SER A 72 -6.51 8.75 18.23
N LEU A 73 -6.68 8.51 19.53
CA LEU A 73 -7.96 8.73 20.22
C LEU A 73 -8.41 10.20 20.16
N HIS A 74 -7.48 11.12 19.86
CA HIS A 74 -7.73 12.55 19.83
C HIS A 74 -7.77 13.15 18.41
N GLU A 75 -7.60 12.34 17.34
CA GLU A 75 -7.54 12.86 15.95
C GLU A 75 -8.62 12.25 15.06
N LEU A 76 -9.84 12.78 15.18
CA LEU A 76 -10.99 12.38 14.35
C LEU A 76 -10.70 12.48 12.85
N SER A 77 -10.04 13.55 12.40
CA SER A 77 -9.71 13.78 10.98
C SER A 77 -8.78 12.70 10.42
N ARG A 78 -7.80 12.26 11.21
CA ARG A 78 -6.85 11.21 10.81
C ARG A 78 -7.50 9.83 10.79
N ASN A 79 -8.37 9.55 11.75
CA ASN A 79 -9.16 8.31 11.75
C ASN A 79 -10.10 8.21 10.54
N ALA A 80 -10.66 9.35 10.11
CA ALA A 80 -11.47 9.43 8.89
C ALA A 80 -10.63 9.16 7.63
N LEU A 81 -9.43 9.76 7.52
CA LEU A 81 -8.49 9.52 6.41
C LEU A 81 -8.14 8.03 6.27
N VAL A 82 -7.68 7.41 7.35
CA VAL A 82 -7.34 5.97 7.39
C VAL A 82 -8.53 5.12 6.95
N SER A 83 -9.71 5.40 7.49
CA SER A 83 -10.92 4.60 7.21
C SER A 83 -11.37 4.73 5.75
N VAL A 84 -11.26 5.93 5.17
CA VAL A 84 -11.54 6.18 3.75
C VAL A 84 -10.55 5.44 2.86
N ALA A 85 -9.24 5.56 3.14
CA ALA A 85 -8.19 4.90 2.37
C ALA A 85 -8.39 3.39 2.32
N LEU A 86 -8.59 2.76 3.49
CA LEU A 86 -8.78 1.32 3.57
C LEU A 86 -10.00 0.83 2.81
N ARG A 87 -11.12 1.51 2.99
CA ARG A 87 -12.36 1.19 2.28
C ARG A 87 -12.16 1.29 0.77
N VAL A 88 -11.49 2.33 0.27
CA VAL A 88 -11.28 2.50 -1.19
C VAL A 88 -10.34 1.43 -1.74
N LEU A 89 -9.24 1.14 -1.03
CA LEU A 89 -8.27 0.12 -1.43
C LEU A 89 -8.87 -1.30 -1.44
N GLU A 90 -9.78 -1.60 -0.52
CA GLU A 90 -10.50 -2.88 -0.44
C GLU A 90 -11.35 -3.17 -1.68
N TYR A 91 -11.85 -2.13 -2.36
CA TYR A 91 -12.62 -2.30 -3.60
C TYR A 91 -11.76 -2.58 -4.84
N HIS A 92 -10.44 -2.48 -4.75
CA HIS A 92 -9.58 -2.69 -5.91
C HIS A 92 -9.55 -4.18 -6.32
N ARG A 93 -9.96 -4.44 -7.57
CA ARG A 93 -9.91 -5.77 -8.19
C ARG A 93 -8.65 -5.87 -9.06
N GLY A 94 -7.50 -6.04 -8.43
CA GLY A 94 -6.20 -6.11 -9.08
C GLY A 94 -5.08 -6.43 -8.11
N VAL A 95 -3.85 -6.51 -8.62
CA VAL A 95 -2.68 -6.77 -7.78
C VAL A 95 -2.24 -5.46 -7.13
N LEU A 96 -2.52 -5.32 -5.83
CA LEU A 96 -2.09 -4.20 -5.01
C LEU A 96 -0.98 -4.62 -4.05
N PHE A 97 0.13 -3.90 -4.09
CA PHE A 97 1.19 -3.91 -3.10
C PHE A 97 1.16 -2.62 -2.29
N LEU A 98 1.22 -2.76 -0.97
CA LEU A 98 1.40 -1.66 -0.03
C LEU A 98 2.75 -1.85 0.63
N THR A 99 3.64 -0.85 0.59
CA THR A 99 4.86 -0.89 1.40
C THR A 99 4.68 -0.10 2.68
N THR A 100 5.46 -0.48 3.69
CA THR A 100 5.54 0.27 4.94
C THR A 100 6.89 0.06 5.60
N ASN A 101 7.39 1.12 6.24
CA ASN A 101 8.58 1.06 7.09
C ASN A 101 8.19 0.98 8.59
N ARG A 102 6.91 1.19 8.94
CA ARG A 102 6.38 1.22 10.32
C ARG A 102 5.38 0.08 10.62
N ILE A 103 5.88 -1.15 10.73
CA ILE A 103 5.06 -2.34 11.09
C ILE A 103 4.36 -2.20 12.44
N LYS A 104 4.98 -1.51 13.40
CA LYS A 104 4.49 -1.41 14.79
C LYS A 104 3.21 -0.56 14.94
N ASN A 105 2.79 0.15 13.88
CA ASN A 105 1.67 1.09 13.91
C ASN A 105 0.47 0.69 13.03
N PHE A 106 0.41 -0.55 12.52
CA PHE A 106 -0.81 -1.03 11.87
C PHE A 106 -1.86 -1.39 12.93
N ASP A 107 -3.10 -0.95 12.68
CA ASP A 107 -4.27 -1.28 13.49
C ASP A 107 -4.71 -2.73 13.18
N ASP A 108 -5.23 -3.47 14.16
CA ASP A 108 -5.70 -4.86 13.97
C ASP A 108 -6.78 -4.95 12.88
N ALA A 109 -7.54 -3.87 12.67
CA ALA A 109 -8.51 -3.73 11.59
C ALA A 109 -7.87 -3.75 10.18
N PHE A 110 -6.62 -3.28 10.03
CA PHE A 110 -5.86 -3.37 8.80
C PHE A 110 -5.44 -4.82 8.52
N LEU A 111 -4.89 -5.46 9.56
CA LEU A 111 -4.42 -6.85 9.51
C LEU A 111 -5.57 -7.84 9.27
N SER A 112 -6.77 -7.52 9.74
CA SER A 112 -7.99 -8.31 9.51
C SER A 112 -8.50 -8.25 8.07
N ARG A 113 -8.16 -7.20 7.29
CA ARG A 113 -8.70 -6.97 5.93
C ARG A 113 -7.72 -7.28 4.83
N PHE A 114 -6.43 -7.18 5.11
CA PHE A 114 -5.37 -7.51 4.17
C PHE A 114 -4.59 -8.71 4.68
N SER A 115 -4.46 -9.76 3.86
CA SER A 115 -3.51 -10.84 4.17
C SER A 115 -2.09 -10.26 4.26
N ILE A 116 -1.49 -10.33 5.45
CA ILE A 116 -0.08 -10.01 5.68
C ILE A 116 0.74 -11.15 5.04
N GLY A 117 0.94 -11.02 3.74
CA GLY A 117 1.79 -11.91 2.99
C GLY A 117 3.19 -11.35 2.92
N THR A 118 4.10 -12.02 3.63
CA THR A 118 5.57 -12.02 3.43
C THR A 118 6.36 -11.01 4.28
N THR A 119 6.79 -11.49 5.45
CA THR A 119 8.10 -11.10 5.99
C THR A 119 9.17 -11.55 4.99
N ILE A 120 9.79 -10.61 4.27
CA ILE A 120 10.93 -10.93 3.40
C ILE A 120 12.19 -10.97 4.28
N ILE A 121 12.57 -12.17 4.72
CA ILE A 121 13.97 -12.45 5.06
C ILE A 121 14.63 -12.80 3.74
N LEU A 122 15.39 -11.87 3.15
CA LEU A 122 16.37 -12.24 2.13
C LEU A 122 17.46 -13.05 2.84
N SER A 123 17.28 -14.37 2.97
CA SER A 123 18.43 -15.23 3.17
C SER A 123 19.22 -15.22 1.87
N TYR A 124 20.31 -14.45 1.89
CA TYR A 124 21.37 -14.60 0.91
C TYR A 124 21.84 -16.04 0.93
N THR A 125 21.37 -16.88 0.01
CA THR A 125 22.11 -18.08 -0.38
C THR A 125 23.29 -17.58 -1.21
N LYS A 126 24.46 -17.52 -0.56
CA LYS A 126 25.75 -17.43 -1.24
C LYS A 126 25.80 -18.52 -2.33
N MET A 127 26.10 -18.12 -3.57
CA MET A 127 26.92 -18.96 -4.44
C MET A 127 28.35 -18.99 -3.91
#